data_AF-A7EA36-F1
#
_entry.id   AF-A7EA36-F1
#
_cell.length_a   1.000
_cell.length_b   1.000
_cell.length_c   1.000
_cell.angle_alpha   90.00
_cell.angle_beta   90.00
_cell.angle_gamma   90.00
#
_symmetry.space_group_name_H-M   'P 1'
#
loop_
_entity.id
_entity.type
_entity.pdbx_description
1 polymer ?
#
loop_
_entity_poly.entity_id
_entity_poly.type
_entity_poly.pdbx_seq_one_letter_code
_entity_poly.pdbx_strand_id
1 'polypeptide(L)'
;MGPIEEEYYASVDRYFYRLNYDILSESFTKASEMVIQNPRTPLENYDCHARDAADKMKKDQSLKVLDLNRDNGSATGFIYQGIEYHLKDFVYFVSETTSKKKKPYHIGQISQILVNNLEDSDSMSETDERENDELDVSLLVNVYKRYDDHFQAARSEDVGNIIELTTSYERRVFLRKSKTLRPERVDGHCYVRHIDDIEDFNSYKDLDDTFWVQDQIAHDLKKDLISVEDLEPMPGKHPRYSKESKKRLKREEEKAVSQKNGTKLTTLDIFSGAGGLSQGFHESGVVGTKYVIELDTAAAKTLKRNFPDAIVYNHDANKFLEWVVNDEADLNAGIVYDMENNALLKMPSRGDIEMIIVGPPCQGWSALNRKKGERCFKRELIATYLSLTVLTFPVILKAVCVMAQ
;
A
#
# COMPACT_ATOMS: atom_id res chain seq x y z
N MET A 1 13.57 22.48 -32.26
CA MET A 1 12.36 23.26 -31.92
C MET A 1 12.62 23.86 -30.54
N GLY A 2 12.56 25.19 -30.44
CA GLY A 2 12.95 25.93 -29.23
C GLY A 2 11.98 25.77 -28.06
N PRO A 3 12.31 26.33 -26.88
CA PRO A 3 11.51 26.20 -25.67
C PRO A 3 10.26 27.07 -25.81
N ILE A 4 9.12 26.44 -26.12
CA ILE A 4 7.80 27.08 -26.11
C ILE A 4 7.26 27.16 -24.66
N GLU A 5 7.92 26.53 -23.69
CA GLU A 5 7.42 26.48 -22.31
C GLU A 5 7.42 27.84 -21.59
N GLU A 6 8.36 28.76 -21.83
CA GLU A 6 8.47 29.97 -21.00
C GLU A 6 7.48 31.10 -21.31
N GLU A 7 6.93 31.21 -22.54
CA GLU A 7 6.08 32.35 -22.93
C GLU A 7 4.67 32.32 -22.31
N TYR A 8 4.16 31.15 -21.94
CA TYR A 8 2.83 31.04 -21.32
C TYR A 8 2.79 31.52 -19.86
N TYR A 9 3.93 31.51 -19.16
CA TYR A 9 4.01 31.80 -17.73
C TYR A 9 4.02 33.30 -17.38
N ALA A 10 4.19 34.18 -18.36
CA ALA A 10 4.39 35.61 -18.14
C ALA A 10 3.14 36.50 -18.32
N SER A 11 2.01 35.95 -18.78
CA SER A 11 0.80 36.73 -19.03
C SER A 11 -0.18 36.64 -17.86
N VAL A 12 -0.32 37.75 -17.13
CA VAL A 12 -1.22 37.90 -15.96
C VAL A 12 -2.70 37.67 -16.33
N ASP A 13 -3.06 37.80 -17.61
CA ASP A 13 -4.44 37.78 -18.11
C ASP A 13 -4.85 36.46 -18.79
N ARG A 14 -4.08 35.39 -18.64
CA ARG A 14 -4.36 34.08 -19.26
C ARG A 14 -4.50 32.97 -18.23
N TYR A 15 -5.50 32.12 -18.42
CA TYR A 15 -5.65 30.89 -17.65
C TYR A 15 -4.64 29.83 -18.14
N PHE A 16 -4.10 29.05 -17.21
CA PHE A 16 -3.25 27.89 -17.49
C PHE A 16 -3.62 26.72 -16.57
N TYR A 17 -3.24 25.51 -16.97
CA TYR A 17 -3.35 24.31 -16.14
C TYR A 17 -2.07 23.46 -16.25
N ARG A 18 -1.77 22.67 -15.22
CA ARG A 18 -0.59 21.79 -15.17
C ARG A 18 -0.90 20.41 -14.58
N LEU A 19 -1.90 20.36 -13.70
CA LEU A 19 -2.24 19.20 -12.90
C LEU A 19 -3.73 18.92 -13.05
N ASN A 20 -4.08 17.64 -13.05
CA ASN A 20 -5.44 17.19 -12.80
C ASN A 20 -5.64 17.13 -11.28
N TYR A 21 -6.84 17.48 -10.81
CA TYR A 21 -7.23 17.35 -9.41
C TYR A 21 -8.35 16.32 -9.28
N ASP A 22 -8.12 15.28 -8.49
CA ASP A 22 -9.14 14.30 -8.10
C ASP A 22 -9.70 14.68 -6.73
N ILE A 23 -10.99 15.01 -6.70
CA ILE A 23 -11.72 15.46 -5.50
C ILE A 23 -11.90 14.30 -4.50
N LEU A 24 -12.03 13.06 -4.97
CA LEU A 24 -12.28 11.90 -4.09
C LEU A 24 -11.02 11.49 -3.32
N SER A 25 -9.87 11.55 -3.98
CA SER A 25 -8.57 11.23 -3.37
C SER A 25 -7.83 12.46 -2.84
N GLU A 26 -8.39 13.67 -3.03
CA GLU A 26 -7.77 14.96 -2.73
C GLU A 26 -6.33 15.06 -3.28
N SER A 27 -6.12 14.54 -4.50
CA SER A 27 -4.78 14.34 -5.06
C SER A 27 -4.59 15.08 -6.39
N PHE A 28 -3.34 15.48 -6.64
CA PHE A 28 -2.93 16.07 -7.91
C PHE A 28 -2.10 15.09 -8.73
N THR A 29 -2.42 14.96 -10.02
CA THR A 29 -1.65 14.16 -10.98
C THR A 29 -1.22 15.00 -12.17
N LYS A 30 -0.16 14.59 -12.88
CA LYS A 30 0.30 15.30 -14.07
C LYS A 30 -0.82 15.30 -15.12
N ALA A 31 -1.19 16.48 -15.62
CA ALA A 31 -2.13 16.56 -16.72
C ALA A 31 -1.49 16.01 -18.01
N SER A 32 -2.24 15.20 -18.75
CA SER A 32 -1.86 14.77 -20.10
C SER A 32 -1.91 15.97 -21.06
N GLU A 33 -1.03 16.01 -22.05
CA GLU A 33 -1.15 16.98 -23.13
C GLU A 33 -2.43 16.71 -23.92
N MET A 34 -3.33 17.70 -23.98
CA MET A 34 -4.51 17.61 -24.83
C MET A 34 -4.08 17.70 -26.30
N VAL A 35 -4.34 16.66 -27.07
CA VAL A 35 -4.23 16.71 -28.53
C VAL A 35 -5.35 17.62 -29.05
N ILE A 36 -5.00 18.77 -29.60
CA ILE A 36 -5.98 19.69 -30.21
C ILE A 36 -6.53 19.00 -31.46
N GLN A 37 -7.72 18.40 -31.35
CA GLN A 37 -8.37 17.73 -32.46
C GLN A 37 -8.96 18.73 -33.47
N ASN A 38 -9.01 18.33 -34.74
CA ASN A 38 -9.46 19.17 -35.84
C ASN A 38 -10.94 19.58 -35.64
N PRO A 39 -11.30 20.86 -35.76
CA PRO A 39 -12.68 21.35 -35.56
C PRO A 39 -13.73 20.79 -36.54
N ARG A 40 -13.34 19.99 -37.54
CA ARG A 40 -14.27 19.26 -38.44
C ARG A 40 -14.64 17.86 -37.96
N THR A 41 -14.09 17.42 -36.82
CA THR A 41 -14.38 16.10 -36.25
C THR A 41 -15.80 16.11 -35.65
N PRO A 42 -16.64 15.08 -35.86
CA PRO A 42 -17.93 14.98 -35.17
C PRO A 42 -17.75 14.98 -33.65
N LEU A 43 -18.63 15.63 -32.89
CA LEU A 43 -18.57 15.69 -31.41
C LEU A 43 -18.47 14.32 -30.73
N GLU A 44 -19.04 13.28 -31.35
CA GLU A 44 -18.99 11.89 -30.88
C GLU A 44 -17.55 11.33 -30.85
N ASN A 45 -16.69 11.82 -31.75
CA ASN A 45 -15.30 11.40 -31.92
C ASN A 45 -14.29 12.32 -31.20
N TYR A 46 -14.76 13.27 -30.37
CA TYR A 46 -13.86 14.05 -29.53
C TYR A 46 -13.36 13.21 -28.35
N ASP A 47 -12.04 13.19 -28.16
CA ASP A 47 -11.44 12.58 -26.97
C ASP A 47 -11.77 13.43 -25.74
N CYS A 48 -12.52 12.83 -24.80
CA CYS A 48 -12.86 13.46 -23.54
C CYS A 48 -12.36 12.57 -22.41
N HIS A 49 -11.23 12.93 -21.81
CA HIS A 49 -10.61 12.17 -20.72
C HIS A 49 -11.58 11.88 -19.56
N ALA A 50 -12.48 12.81 -19.23
CA ALA A 50 -13.45 12.61 -18.17
C ALA A 50 -14.51 11.55 -18.55
N ARG A 51 -14.96 11.54 -19.80
CA ARG A 51 -15.90 10.53 -20.32
C ARG A 51 -15.22 9.17 -20.38
N ASP A 52 -14.01 9.09 -20.93
CA ASP A 52 -13.28 7.83 -21.05
C ASP A 52 -12.96 7.22 -19.67
N ALA A 53 -12.62 8.07 -18.68
CA ALA A 53 -12.43 7.65 -17.30
C ALA A 53 -13.74 7.14 -16.67
N ALA A 54 -14.86 7.84 -16.89
CA ALA A 54 -16.16 7.43 -16.37
C ALA A 54 -16.67 6.12 -17.02
N ASP A 55 -16.51 5.97 -18.33
CA ASP A 55 -16.90 4.77 -19.07
C ASP A 55 -16.04 3.57 -18.65
N LYS A 56 -14.73 3.79 -18.45
CA LYS A 56 -13.84 2.78 -17.88
C LYS A 56 -14.27 2.37 -16.48
N MET A 57 -14.57 3.32 -15.60
CA MET A 57 -15.08 3.03 -14.25
C MET A 57 -16.39 2.23 -14.27
N LYS A 58 -17.32 2.58 -15.16
CA LYS A 58 -18.59 1.84 -15.32
C LYS A 58 -18.34 0.42 -15.82
N LYS A 59 -17.44 0.25 -16.80
CA LYS A 59 -17.06 -1.06 -17.36
C LYS A 59 -16.35 -1.93 -16.32
N ASP A 60 -15.47 -1.35 -15.50
CA ASP A 60 -14.74 -2.07 -14.46
C ASP A 60 -15.67 -2.51 -13.32
N GLN A 61 -16.73 -1.76 -13.01
CA GLN A 61 -17.72 -2.14 -11.98
C GLN A 61 -18.65 -3.29 -12.41
N SER A 62 -18.79 -3.57 -13.70
CA SER A 62 -19.70 -4.61 -14.20
C SER A 62 -19.20 -6.03 -13.89
N LEU A 63 -20.11 -6.89 -13.41
CA LEU A 63 -19.84 -8.32 -13.20
C LEU A 63 -19.81 -9.05 -14.56
N LYS A 64 -18.77 -9.85 -14.78
CA LYS A 64 -18.66 -10.71 -15.97
C LYS A 64 -18.27 -12.12 -15.58
N VAL A 65 -18.93 -13.13 -16.14
CA VAL A 65 -18.62 -14.54 -15.87
C VAL A 65 -17.68 -15.07 -16.96
N LEU A 66 -16.72 -15.93 -16.57
CA LEU A 66 -15.73 -16.55 -17.44
C LEU A 66 -16.00 -18.05 -17.60
N ASP A 67 -15.88 -18.54 -18.83
CA ASP A 67 -16.14 -19.93 -19.26
C ASP A 67 -17.38 -20.57 -18.62
N LEU A 68 -18.53 -19.91 -18.76
CA LEU A 68 -19.81 -20.41 -18.27
C LEU A 68 -20.24 -21.68 -19.04
N ASN A 69 -20.39 -22.77 -18.31
CA ASN A 69 -21.07 -23.97 -18.78
C ASN A 69 -22.58 -23.83 -18.58
N ARG A 70 -23.32 -23.66 -19.69
CA ARG A 70 -24.77 -23.47 -19.68
C ARG A 70 -25.55 -24.74 -19.29
N ASP A 71 -24.96 -25.92 -19.39
CA ASP A 71 -25.67 -27.18 -19.07
C ASP A 71 -25.88 -27.36 -17.56
N ASN A 72 -24.98 -26.81 -16.74
CA ASN A 72 -24.99 -26.99 -15.29
C ASN A 72 -24.79 -25.69 -14.50
N GLY A 73 -24.72 -24.55 -15.18
CA GLY A 73 -24.50 -23.23 -14.59
C GLY A 73 -23.15 -23.04 -13.89
N SER A 74 -22.19 -23.93 -14.10
CA SER A 74 -20.86 -23.78 -13.51
C SER A 74 -19.96 -22.86 -14.33
N ALA A 75 -19.10 -22.10 -13.68
CA ALA A 75 -18.12 -21.23 -14.33
C ALA A 75 -16.71 -21.47 -13.78
N THR A 76 -15.69 -21.09 -14.57
CA THR A 76 -14.28 -21.21 -14.17
C THR A 76 -13.76 -19.97 -13.47
N GLY A 77 -14.40 -18.82 -13.69
CA GLY A 77 -14.01 -17.53 -13.11
C GLY A 77 -15.06 -16.44 -13.29
N PHE A 78 -14.77 -15.26 -12.76
CA PHE A 78 -15.55 -14.05 -12.94
C PHE A 78 -14.66 -12.81 -12.80
N ILE A 79 -15.10 -11.69 -13.38
CA ILE A 79 -14.48 -10.37 -13.24
C ILE A 79 -15.45 -9.49 -12.46
N TYR A 80 -14.96 -8.86 -11.40
CA TYR A 80 -15.72 -7.92 -10.58
C TYR A 80 -14.81 -6.77 -10.15
N GLN A 81 -15.27 -5.52 -10.32
CA GLN A 81 -14.48 -4.31 -10.03
C GLN A 81 -13.11 -4.30 -10.74
N GLY A 82 -13.08 -4.78 -11.98
CA GLY A 82 -11.87 -4.90 -12.79
C GLY A 82 -10.88 -6.00 -12.35
N ILE A 83 -11.19 -6.75 -11.30
CA ILE A 83 -10.36 -7.84 -10.78
C ILE A 83 -10.92 -9.18 -11.26
N GLU A 84 -10.03 -9.99 -11.83
CA GLU A 84 -10.33 -11.33 -12.31
C GLU A 84 -10.10 -12.39 -11.21
N TYR A 85 -11.11 -13.22 -10.96
CA TYR A 85 -11.13 -14.28 -9.96
C TYR A 85 -11.38 -15.63 -10.62
N HIS A 86 -10.67 -16.65 -10.16
CA HIS A 86 -10.75 -18.01 -10.69
C HIS A 86 -11.13 -19.03 -9.62
N LEU A 87 -11.67 -20.15 -10.08
CA LEU A 87 -11.84 -21.33 -9.24
C LEU A 87 -10.51 -21.72 -8.57
N LYS A 88 -10.54 -22.00 -7.27
CA LYS A 88 -9.39 -22.30 -6.39
C LYS A 88 -8.53 -21.08 -6.02
N ASP A 89 -8.94 -19.86 -6.39
CA ASP A 89 -8.33 -18.66 -5.82
C ASP A 89 -8.67 -18.54 -4.34
N PHE A 90 -7.69 -18.07 -3.57
CA PHE A 90 -7.89 -17.59 -2.20
C PHE A 90 -8.21 -16.11 -2.25
N VAL A 91 -9.24 -15.71 -1.52
CA VAL A 91 -9.81 -14.37 -1.57
C VAL A 91 -10.10 -13.83 -0.18
N TYR A 92 -9.99 -12.51 -0.05
CA TYR A 92 -10.57 -11.80 1.08
C TYR A 92 -12.06 -11.59 0.84
N PHE A 93 -12.85 -11.68 1.92
CA PHE A 93 -14.27 -11.36 1.84
C PHE A 93 -14.81 -10.75 3.14
N VAL A 94 -15.87 -9.97 3.01
CA VAL A 94 -16.52 -9.25 4.11
C VAL A 94 -17.76 -10.00 4.59
N SER A 95 -17.95 -10.11 5.91
CA SER A 95 -19.16 -10.67 6.52
C SER A 95 -20.28 -9.64 6.66
N GLU A 96 -21.52 -10.11 6.74
CA GLU A 96 -22.75 -9.31 6.89
C GLU A 96 -22.83 -8.48 8.19
N THR A 97 -21.90 -8.65 9.14
CA THR A 97 -22.03 -8.03 10.46
C THR A 97 -21.85 -6.51 10.43
N THR A 98 -22.93 -5.81 10.81
CA THR A 98 -23.09 -4.36 10.99
C THR A 98 -22.33 -3.76 12.18
N SER A 99 -21.30 -4.44 12.70
CA SER A 99 -20.57 -3.91 13.87
C SER A 99 -19.75 -2.69 13.48
N LYS A 100 -19.90 -1.58 14.20
CA LYS A 100 -19.12 -0.33 14.01
C LYS A 100 -17.59 -0.52 14.16
N LYS A 101 -17.14 -1.64 14.73
CA LYS A 101 -15.72 -1.97 14.84
C LYS A 101 -15.24 -2.62 13.54
N LYS A 102 -14.24 -2.01 12.89
CA LYS A 102 -13.52 -2.62 11.76
C LYS A 102 -12.94 -3.96 12.23
N LYS A 103 -13.24 -5.03 11.49
CA LYS A 103 -12.67 -6.36 11.70
C LYS A 103 -11.77 -6.72 10.52
N PRO A 104 -10.75 -7.57 10.71
CA PRO A 104 -9.98 -8.10 9.59
C PRO A 104 -10.89 -8.81 8.58
N TYR A 105 -10.47 -8.83 7.31
CA TYR A 105 -11.13 -9.64 6.29
C TYR A 105 -11.16 -11.11 6.68
N HIS A 106 -12.22 -11.79 6.24
CA HIS A 106 -12.25 -13.25 6.24
C HIS A 106 -11.48 -13.78 5.04
N ILE A 107 -10.94 -14.99 5.20
CA ILE A 107 -10.14 -15.66 4.18
C ILE A 107 -10.92 -16.87 3.71
N GLY A 108 -10.98 -17.06 2.39
CA GLY A 108 -11.69 -18.20 1.83
C GLY A 108 -11.12 -18.62 0.49
N GLN A 109 -11.37 -19.87 0.13
CA GLN A 109 -11.00 -20.43 -1.17
C GLN A 109 -12.24 -20.70 -2.00
N ILE A 110 -12.29 -20.15 -3.21
CA ILE A 110 -13.41 -20.39 -4.14
C ILE A 110 -13.40 -21.86 -4.55
N SER A 111 -14.40 -22.62 -4.12
CA SER A 111 -14.56 -24.03 -4.43
C SER A 111 -15.53 -24.29 -5.58
N GLN A 112 -16.52 -23.42 -5.77
CA GLN A 112 -17.45 -23.44 -6.92
C GLN A 112 -17.93 -22.03 -7.27
N ILE A 113 -18.27 -21.84 -8.54
CA ILE A 113 -18.92 -20.63 -9.08
C ILE A 113 -20.14 -21.12 -9.84
N LEU A 114 -21.33 -20.68 -9.43
CA LEU A 114 -22.62 -21.13 -9.94
C LEU A 114 -23.44 -19.93 -10.43
N VAL A 115 -24.11 -20.09 -11.56
CA VAL A 115 -25.00 -19.10 -12.19
C VAL A 115 -26.41 -19.67 -12.26
N ASN A 116 -27.36 -19.02 -11.59
CA ASN A 116 -28.70 -19.60 -11.35
C ASN A 116 -29.74 -19.24 -12.44
N ASN A 117 -29.66 -18.06 -13.05
CA ASN A 117 -30.63 -17.58 -14.05
C ASN A 117 -30.06 -17.73 -15.47
N LEU A 118 -30.22 -18.90 -16.08
CA LEU A 118 -29.76 -19.18 -17.46
C LEU A 118 -30.89 -19.15 -18.51
N GLU A 119 -32.14 -18.98 -18.08
CA GLU A 119 -33.32 -19.04 -18.96
C GLU A 119 -33.56 -17.68 -19.65
N ASP A 120 -33.95 -17.75 -20.94
CA ASP A 120 -34.20 -16.67 -21.91
C ASP A 120 -33.02 -16.05 -22.70
N SER A 121 -32.26 -16.88 -23.45
CA SER A 121 -31.48 -16.40 -24.61
C SER A 121 -31.66 -17.20 -25.90
N ASP A 122 -32.76 -17.94 -26.06
CA ASP A 122 -33.05 -18.75 -27.26
C ASP A 122 -33.65 -17.97 -28.46
N SER A 123 -33.51 -16.63 -28.50
CA SER A 123 -33.78 -15.85 -29.71
C SER A 123 -32.53 -15.09 -30.16
N MET A 124 -31.80 -15.70 -31.10
CA MET A 124 -30.53 -15.21 -31.63
C MET A 124 -30.73 -14.13 -32.71
N SER A 125 -29.99 -13.03 -32.57
CA SER A 125 -29.33 -12.35 -33.69
C SER A 125 -27.87 -12.10 -33.29
N GLU A 126 -26.94 -12.59 -34.11
CA GLU A 126 -25.48 -12.50 -33.95
C GLU A 126 -24.98 -11.07 -34.18
N THR A 127 -25.26 -10.15 -33.28
CA THR A 127 -24.55 -8.87 -33.13
C THR A 127 -25.27 -8.16 -32.01
N ASP A 128 -24.78 -8.24 -30.77
CA ASP A 128 -24.98 -7.21 -29.74
C ASP A 128 -24.25 -7.67 -28.46
N GLU A 129 -23.17 -6.96 -28.14
CA GLU A 129 -22.63 -6.92 -26.78
C GLU A 129 -23.68 -6.23 -25.88
N ARG A 130 -24.70 -6.97 -25.41
CA ARG A 130 -25.61 -6.43 -24.39
C ARG A 130 -24.95 -6.47 -23.02
N GLU A 131 -25.13 -5.37 -22.29
CA GLU A 131 -24.83 -5.24 -20.86
C GLU A 131 -25.41 -6.44 -20.09
N ASN A 132 -24.56 -7.12 -19.31
CA ASN A 132 -24.88 -8.25 -18.42
C ASN A 132 -25.78 -7.80 -17.25
N ASP A 133 -26.99 -7.33 -17.53
CA ASP A 133 -27.95 -7.01 -16.49
C ASP A 133 -28.45 -8.32 -15.83
N GLU A 134 -27.97 -8.53 -14.61
CA GLU A 134 -28.41 -9.49 -13.58
C GLU A 134 -28.22 -10.99 -13.80
N LEU A 135 -27.00 -11.43 -14.14
CA LEU A 135 -26.60 -12.81 -13.85
C LEU A 135 -26.54 -13.02 -12.31
N ASP A 136 -27.40 -13.89 -11.77
CA ASP A 136 -27.35 -14.31 -10.37
C ASP A 136 -26.19 -15.30 -10.14
N VAL A 137 -25.05 -14.76 -9.74
CA VAL A 137 -23.83 -15.52 -9.47
C VAL A 137 -23.69 -15.81 -7.98
N SER A 138 -23.47 -17.07 -7.64
CA SER A 138 -23.19 -17.53 -6.28
C SER A 138 -21.86 -18.27 -6.21
N LEU A 139 -21.10 -18.00 -5.16
CA LEU A 139 -19.77 -18.54 -4.91
C LEU A 139 -19.84 -19.49 -3.72
N LEU A 140 -19.47 -20.75 -3.89
CA LEU A 140 -19.18 -21.62 -2.74
C LEU A 140 -17.73 -21.41 -2.33
N VAL A 141 -17.51 -21.06 -1.07
CA VAL A 141 -16.19 -20.70 -0.54
C VAL A 141 -15.87 -21.53 0.69
N ASN A 142 -14.73 -22.21 0.67
CA ASN A 142 -14.17 -22.88 1.84
C ASN A 142 -13.50 -21.83 2.74
N VAL A 143 -14.05 -21.64 3.95
CA VAL A 143 -13.66 -20.57 4.87
C VAL A 143 -12.50 -21.02 5.76
N TYR A 144 -11.44 -20.21 5.75
CA TYR A 144 -10.28 -20.35 6.60
C TYR A 144 -10.34 -19.31 7.72
N LYS A 145 -10.25 -19.76 8.97
CA LYS A 145 -10.29 -18.91 10.16
C LYS A 145 -8.89 -18.68 10.69
N ARG A 146 -8.64 -17.48 11.22
CA ARG A 146 -7.37 -17.15 11.87
C ARG A 146 -7.24 -17.95 13.16
N TYR A 147 -6.07 -18.53 13.38
CA TYR A 147 -5.81 -19.36 14.55
C TYR A 147 -5.91 -18.54 15.84
N ASP A 148 -5.25 -17.38 15.88
CA ASP A 148 -5.16 -16.54 17.08
C ASP A 148 -6.54 -16.00 17.53
N ASP A 149 -7.48 -15.78 16.60
CA ASP A 149 -8.87 -15.36 16.90
C ASP A 149 -9.64 -16.39 17.76
N HIS A 150 -9.21 -17.66 17.73
CA HIS A 150 -9.94 -18.77 18.35
C HIS A 150 -9.20 -19.41 19.52
N PHE A 151 -7.86 -19.44 19.50
CA PHE A 151 -7.09 -20.31 20.41
C PHE A 151 -6.12 -19.58 21.34
N GLN A 152 -5.84 -18.28 21.15
CA GLN A 152 -4.88 -17.58 22.01
C GLN A 152 -5.42 -17.14 23.37
N ALA A 153 -6.74 -17.27 23.61
CA ALA A 153 -7.43 -16.75 24.80
C ALA A 153 -7.25 -15.23 25.00
N ALA A 154 -8.26 -14.63 25.63
CA ALA A 154 -8.34 -13.20 25.88
C ALA A 154 -7.10 -12.68 26.61
N ARG A 155 -6.52 -11.57 26.13
CA ARG A 155 -5.74 -10.65 26.97
C ARG A 155 -6.69 -10.14 28.06
N SER A 156 -6.94 -10.92 29.10
CA SER A 156 -7.58 -10.41 30.30
C SER A 156 -6.49 -9.76 31.15
N GLU A 157 -6.76 -8.51 31.49
CA GLU A 157 -6.31 -7.88 32.71
C GLU A 157 -6.34 -8.93 33.85
N ASP A 158 -5.31 -8.95 34.70
CA ASP A 158 -5.04 -9.96 35.76
C ASP A 158 -4.18 -11.17 35.36
N VAL A 159 -2.88 -11.00 35.10
CA VAL A 159 -1.83 -11.79 35.77
C VAL A 159 -0.53 -10.97 35.75
N GLY A 160 -0.11 -10.54 36.94
CA GLY A 160 1.25 -10.06 37.15
C GLY A 160 2.23 -11.24 37.11
N ASN A 161 3.35 -11.01 36.42
CA ASN A 161 4.58 -11.80 36.39
C ASN A 161 4.62 -13.01 35.43
N ILE A 162 5.62 -12.92 34.54
CA ILE A 162 6.11 -13.88 33.54
C ILE A 162 5.23 -13.96 32.29
N ILE A 163 5.41 -12.96 31.40
CA ILE A 163 5.01 -13.06 30.01
C ILE A 163 6.03 -13.97 29.33
N GLU A 164 5.77 -15.28 29.29
CA GLU A 164 6.19 -16.05 28.11
C GLU A 164 5.52 -15.32 26.94
N LEU A 165 6.32 -14.70 26.05
CA LEU A 165 5.80 -14.14 24.81
C LEU A 165 5.14 -15.29 24.05
N THR A 166 3.83 -15.45 24.23
CA THR A 166 3.04 -16.38 23.44
C THR A 166 3.27 -16.00 21.99
N THR A 167 3.90 -16.91 21.24
CA THR A 167 4.21 -16.68 19.83
C THR A 167 2.90 -16.42 19.11
N SER A 168 2.70 -15.21 18.63
CA SER A 168 1.54 -14.87 17.80
C SER A 168 1.76 -15.39 16.39
N TYR A 169 0.75 -16.06 15.87
CA TYR A 169 0.74 -16.62 14.54
C TYR A 169 -0.33 -15.89 13.71
N GLU A 170 -0.17 -14.57 13.55
CA GLU A 170 -1.15 -13.69 12.89
C GLU A 170 -1.56 -14.16 11.47
N ARG A 171 -0.67 -14.94 10.82
CA ARG A 171 -0.83 -15.48 9.47
C ARG A 171 -1.19 -16.96 9.41
N ARG A 172 -1.36 -17.65 10.55
CA ARG A 172 -1.83 -19.04 10.60
C ARG A 172 -3.35 -19.08 10.47
N VAL A 173 -3.83 -19.92 9.57
CA VAL A 173 -5.25 -20.19 9.40
C VAL A 173 -5.55 -21.69 9.47
N PHE A 174 -6.81 -22.03 9.71
CA PHE A 174 -7.31 -23.39 9.66
C PHE A 174 -8.63 -23.45 8.87
N LEU A 175 -8.86 -24.54 8.14
CA LEU A 175 -10.10 -24.74 7.41
C LEU A 175 -11.24 -25.07 8.37
N ARG A 176 -12.35 -24.34 8.29
CA ARG A 176 -13.48 -24.53 9.22
C ARG A 176 -14.73 -25.09 8.56
N LYS A 177 -15.24 -24.42 7.53
CA LYS A 177 -16.53 -24.75 6.90
C LYS A 177 -16.65 -24.10 5.54
N SER A 178 -17.63 -24.50 4.74
CA SER A 178 -17.98 -23.81 3.50
C SER A 178 -19.11 -22.79 3.75
N LYS A 179 -19.13 -21.71 2.96
CA LYS A 179 -20.18 -20.68 2.96
C LYS A 179 -20.46 -20.24 1.53
N THR A 180 -21.72 -19.94 1.22
CA THR A 180 -22.10 -19.29 -0.04
C THR A 180 -21.97 -17.77 0.09
N LEU A 181 -21.34 -17.15 -0.90
CA LEU A 181 -21.15 -15.70 -1.01
C LEU A 181 -21.64 -15.22 -2.38
N ARG A 182 -21.92 -13.91 -2.47
CA ARG A 182 -22.07 -13.24 -3.77
C ARG A 182 -20.75 -12.56 -4.17
N PRO A 183 -20.49 -12.32 -5.46
CA PRO A 183 -19.27 -11.64 -5.92
C PRO A 183 -18.98 -10.31 -5.22
N GLU A 184 -20.01 -9.52 -4.87
CA GLU A 184 -19.85 -8.21 -4.23
C GLU A 184 -19.28 -8.29 -2.81
N ARG A 185 -19.20 -9.49 -2.22
CA ARG A 185 -18.59 -9.72 -0.91
C ARG A 185 -17.09 -9.97 -0.98
N VAL A 186 -16.56 -10.22 -2.17
CA VAL A 186 -15.15 -10.51 -2.40
C VAL A 186 -14.39 -9.19 -2.59
N ASP A 187 -13.23 -9.07 -1.94
CA ASP A 187 -12.44 -7.83 -1.89
C ASP A 187 -10.94 -8.13 -2.03
N GLY A 188 -10.57 -8.67 -3.18
CA GLY A 188 -9.18 -8.95 -3.54
C GLY A 188 -8.68 -10.36 -3.23
N HIS A 189 -7.46 -10.61 -3.69
CA HIS A 189 -6.78 -11.89 -3.59
C HIS A 189 -5.97 -11.99 -2.30
N CYS A 190 -5.82 -13.21 -1.80
CA CYS A 190 -4.80 -13.56 -0.81
C CYS A 190 -4.21 -14.93 -1.15
N TYR A 191 -3.22 -15.37 -0.39
CA TYR A 191 -2.54 -16.64 -0.63
C TYR A 191 -2.49 -17.46 0.65
N VAL A 192 -2.93 -18.71 0.58
CA VAL A 192 -2.82 -19.65 1.71
C VAL A 192 -2.07 -20.89 1.26
N ARG A 193 -0.86 -21.12 1.77
CA ARG A 193 -0.08 -22.34 1.47
C ARG A 193 -0.17 -23.36 2.59
N HIS A 194 -0.19 -24.65 2.22
CA HIS A 194 0.07 -25.68 3.21
C HIS A 194 1.51 -25.55 3.73
N ILE A 195 1.75 -25.74 5.03
CA ILE A 195 3.08 -25.58 5.62
C ILE A 195 4.14 -26.46 4.94
N ASP A 196 3.79 -27.70 4.61
CA ASP A 196 4.68 -28.65 3.91
C ASP A 196 5.08 -28.21 2.50
N ASP A 197 4.30 -27.33 1.87
CA ASP A 197 4.59 -26.81 0.53
C ASP A 197 5.50 -25.58 0.60
N ILE A 198 5.84 -25.03 1.78
CA ILE A 198 6.63 -23.81 1.92
C ILE A 198 8.10 -24.17 2.16
N GLU A 199 8.97 -23.82 1.21
CA GLU A 199 10.41 -24.10 1.32
C GLU A 199 11.11 -23.20 2.35
N ASP A 200 10.89 -21.88 2.27
CA ASP A 200 11.38 -20.90 3.23
C ASP A 200 10.22 -20.18 3.90
N PHE A 201 9.90 -20.65 5.12
CA PHE A 201 8.80 -20.11 5.91
C PHE A 201 9.01 -18.66 6.33
N ASN A 202 10.26 -18.24 6.59
CA ASN A 202 10.56 -16.88 7.02
C ASN A 202 10.45 -15.90 5.85
N SER A 203 10.89 -16.28 4.65
CA SER A 203 10.69 -15.44 3.48
C SER A 203 9.22 -15.38 3.08
N TYR A 204 8.49 -16.49 3.16
CA TYR A 204 7.08 -16.54 2.77
C TYR A 204 6.17 -15.69 3.67
N LYS A 205 6.40 -15.70 4.99
CA LYS A 205 5.61 -14.91 5.95
C LYS A 205 5.88 -13.40 5.85
N ASP A 206 6.92 -12.97 5.14
CA ASP A 206 7.25 -11.55 4.95
C ASP A 206 6.63 -10.99 3.66
N LEU A 207 6.09 -11.85 2.78
CA LEU A 207 5.38 -11.44 1.56
C LEU A 207 4.03 -10.78 1.90
N ASP A 208 3.52 -9.94 1.02
CA ASP A 208 2.18 -9.36 1.20
C ASP A 208 1.07 -10.40 0.97
N ASP A 209 -0.03 -10.29 1.74
CA ASP A 209 -1.25 -11.10 1.61
C ASP A 209 -1.06 -12.63 1.70
N THR A 210 0.01 -13.10 2.35
CA THR A 210 0.30 -14.52 2.54
C THR A 210 -0.10 -15.05 3.92
N PHE A 211 -0.64 -16.27 3.91
CA PHE A 211 -1.09 -17.04 5.06
C PHE A 211 -0.65 -18.50 4.90
N TRP A 212 -0.67 -19.25 5.99
CA TRP A 212 -0.33 -20.66 5.96
C TRP A 212 -1.33 -21.50 6.74
N VAL A 213 -1.50 -22.75 6.32
CA VAL A 213 -2.41 -23.72 6.91
C VAL A 213 -1.70 -25.05 7.15
N GLN A 214 -2.07 -25.73 8.22
CA GLN A 214 -1.70 -27.12 8.47
C GLN A 214 -2.85 -27.94 9.09
N ASP A 215 -3.92 -27.27 9.54
CA ASP A 215 -5.01 -27.88 10.29
C ASP A 215 -6.36 -27.57 9.66
N GLN A 216 -7.32 -28.43 9.95
CA GLN A 216 -8.73 -28.29 9.62
C GLN A 216 -9.61 -28.74 10.78
N ILE A 217 -10.88 -28.37 10.75
CA ILE A 217 -11.91 -28.90 11.64
C ILE A 217 -12.72 -29.95 10.87
N ALA A 218 -13.04 -31.06 11.55
CA ALA A 218 -13.89 -32.11 10.99
C ALA A 218 -15.25 -31.56 10.53
N HIS A 219 -15.69 -31.97 9.34
CA HIS A 219 -16.89 -31.41 8.68
C HIS A 219 -18.19 -31.66 9.47
N ASP A 220 -18.24 -32.74 10.24
CA ASP A 220 -19.38 -33.14 11.07
C ASP A 220 -19.40 -32.47 12.45
N LEU A 221 -18.33 -31.75 12.83
CA LEU A 221 -18.23 -31.08 14.11
C LEU A 221 -19.13 -29.84 14.16
N LYS A 222 -20.35 -30.01 14.69
CA LYS A 222 -21.33 -28.93 14.91
C LYS A 222 -21.16 -28.26 16.27
N LYS A 223 -19.93 -27.83 16.60
CA LYS A 223 -19.65 -27.02 17.80
C LYS A 223 -19.42 -25.55 17.42
N ASP A 224 -20.03 -24.63 18.16
CA ASP A 224 -19.82 -23.19 17.95
C ASP A 224 -18.46 -22.73 18.51
N LEU A 225 -18.12 -23.24 19.70
CA LEU A 225 -16.84 -23.07 20.38
C LEU A 225 -15.95 -24.27 20.04
N ILE A 226 -14.81 -23.97 19.42
CA ILE A 226 -13.79 -24.94 19.01
C ILE A 226 -12.57 -24.75 19.91
N SER A 227 -11.97 -25.85 20.36
CA SER A 227 -10.71 -25.84 21.12
C SER A 227 -9.56 -26.41 20.28
N VAL A 228 -8.33 -26.34 20.79
CA VAL A 228 -7.14 -26.80 20.06
C VAL A 228 -7.21 -28.30 19.80
N GLU A 229 -7.87 -29.06 20.68
CA GLU A 229 -8.07 -30.50 20.57
C GLU A 229 -9.02 -30.90 19.43
N ASP A 230 -9.83 -29.97 18.93
CA ASP A 230 -10.72 -30.22 17.79
C ASP A 230 -10.00 -30.06 16.42
N LEU A 231 -8.73 -29.61 16.42
CA LEU A 231 -7.93 -29.45 15.19
C LEU A 231 -7.40 -30.80 14.70
N GLU A 232 -7.66 -31.10 13.44
CA GLU A 232 -7.14 -32.26 12.74
C GLU A 232 -6.09 -31.83 11.71
N PRO A 233 -5.00 -32.61 11.53
CA PRO A 233 -4.04 -32.34 10.46
C PRO A 233 -4.71 -32.32 9.09
N MET A 234 -4.47 -31.25 8.34
CA MET A 234 -4.89 -31.15 6.94
C MET A 234 -3.88 -31.91 6.07
N PRO A 235 -4.31 -32.74 5.12
CA PRO A 235 -3.39 -33.31 4.14
C PRO A 235 -2.79 -32.23 3.24
N GLY A 236 -1.48 -32.22 3.03
CA GLY A 236 -0.81 -31.17 2.23
C GLY A 236 -1.34 -30.98 0.81
N LYS A 237 -1.89 -32.03 0.18
CA LYS A 237 -2.51 -31.96 -1.16
C LYS A 237 -3.96 -31.44 -1.16
N HIS A 238 -4.51 -31.10 0.00
CA HIS A 238 -5.87 -30.63 0.14
C HIS A 238 -6.08 -29.24 -0.50
N PRO A 239 -5.32 -28.17 -0.12
CA PRO A 239 -5.45 -26.90 -0.79
C PRO A 239 -4.95 -27.01 -2.23
N ARG A 240 -5.84 -26.65 -3.17
CA ARG A 240 -5.51 -26.58 -4.59
C ARG A 240 -5.37 -25.12 -5.03
N TYR A 241 -4.67 -24.87 -6.12
CA TYR A 241 -4.42 -23.50 -6.56
C TYR A 241 -4.75 -23.38 -8.05
N SER A 242 -5.35 -22.26 -8.43
CA SER A 242 -5.51 -21.91 -9.85
C SER A 242 -4.13 -21.68 -10.49
N LYS A 243 -4.05 -21.72 -11.82
CA LYS A 243 -2.79 -21.44 -12.51
C LYS A 243 -2.41 -19.96 -12.33
N GLU A 244 -3.42 -19.11 -12.29
CA GLU A 244 -3.32 -17.66 -12.20
C GLU A 244 -2.87 -17.24 -10.80
N SER A 245 -3.38 -17.87 -9.74
CA SER A 245 -2.92 -17.66 -8.36
C SER A 245 -1.45 -18.00 -8.19
N LYS A 246 -0.98 -19.13 -8.73
CA LYS A 246 0.44 -19.51 -8.69
C LYS A 246 1.33 -18.48 -9.41
N LYS A 247 0.87 -17.98 -10.57
CA LYS A 247 1.59 -16.94 -11.32
C LYS A 247 1.66 -15.63 -10.53
N ARG A 248 0.56 -15.21 -9.88
CA ARG A 248 0.52 -13.99 -9.05
C ARG A 248 1.46 -14.10 -7.85
N LEU A 249 1.43 -15.22 -7.12
CA LEU A 249 2.34 -15.46 -5.99
C LEU A 249 3.81 -15.41 -6.42
N LYS A 250 4.15 -16.06 -7.53
CA LYS A 250 5.52 -16.04 -8.07
C LYS A 250 5.99 -14.62 -8.40
N ARG A 251 5.10 -13.76 -8.92
CA ARG A 251 5.42 -12.34 -9.17
C ARG A 251 5.67 -11.57 -7.88
N GLU A 252 4.91 -11.82 -6.82
CA GLU A 252 5.16 -11.19 -5.51
C GLU A 252 6.49 -11.66 -4.91
N GLU A 253 6.82 -12.95 -5.04
CA GLU A 253 8.13 -13.50 -4.64
C GLU A 253 9.28 -12.81 -5.42
N GLU A 254 9.16 -12.73 -6.74
CA GLU A 254 10.15 -12.05 -7.61
C GLU A 254 10.28 -10.56 -7.29
N LYS A 255 9.16 -9.88 -7.01
CA LYS A 255 9.12 -8.47 -6.62
C LYS A 255 9.80 -8.25 -5.27
N ALA A 256 9.54 -9.09 -4.26
CA ALA A 256 10.20 -9.01 -2.96
C ALA A 256 11.72 -9.20 -3.06
N VAL A 257 12.16 -10.15 -3.90
CA VAL A 257 13.60 -10.35 -4.19
C VAL A 257 14.19 -9.13 -4.92
N SER A 258 13.48 -8.61 -5.92
CA SER A 258 13.91 -7.42 -6.66
C SER A 258 13.99 -6.18 -5.78
N GLN A 259 13.08 -6.01 -4.82
CA GLN A 259 13.10 -4.90 -3.87
C GLN A 259 14.30 -5.00 -2.92
N LYS A 260 14.64 -6.20 -2.44
CA LYS A 260 15.80 -6.42 -1.57
C LYS A 260 17.14 -6.22 -2.29
N ASN A 261 17.23 -6.61 -3.56
CA ASN A 261 18.46 -6.58 -4.36
C ASN A 261 18.59 -5.34 -5.25
N GLY A 262 17.54 -4.53 -5.36
CA GLY A 262 17.50 -3.36 -6.21
C GLY A 262 18.42 -2.24 -5.73
N THR A 263 18.73 -1.30 -6.62
CA THR A 263 19.38 -0.05 -6.24
C THR A 263 18.45 0.75 -5.34
N LYS A 264 18.92 1.04 -4.12
CA LYS A 264 18.16 1.81 -3.15
C LYS A 264 18.16 3.29 -3.53
N LEU A 265 17.02 3.95 -3.36
CA LEU A 265 16.91 5.39 -3.54
C LEU A 265 17.79 6.11 -2.51
N THR A 266 18.59 7.05 -2.98
CA THR A 266 19.42 7.91 -2.14
C THR A 266 18.53 8.90 -1.40
N THR A 267 18.39 8.71 -0.09
CA THR A 267 17.40 9.45 0.70
C THR A 267 18.05 10.43 1.68
N LEU A 268 17.45 11.63 1.76
CA LEU A 268 17.67 12.62 2.81
C LEU A 268 16.53 12.54 3.85
N ASP A 269 16.87 12.27 5.11
CA ASP A 269 15.95 12.31 6.25
C ASP A 269 16.12 13.60 7.06
N ILE A 270 15.08 14.43 7.09
CA ILE A 270 15.09 15.73 7.76
C ILE A 270 14.24 15.64 9.03
N PHE A 271 14.82 16.04 10.16
CA PHE A 271 14.22 15.90 11.50
C PHE A 271 14.00 14.41 11.85
N SER A 272 15.02 13.59 11.60
CA SER A 272 14.95 12.14 11.63
C SER A 272 14.62 11.55 13.02
N GLY A 273 14.88 12.31 14.08
CA GLY A 273 14.94 11.79 15.44
C GLY A 273 15.90 10.61 15.50
N ALA A 274 15.54 9.57 16.27
CA ALA A 274 16.34 8.35 16.39
C ALA A 274 16.32 7.46 15.12
N GLY A 275 15.63 7.88 14.05
CA GLY A 275 15.61 7.18 12.76
C GLY A 275 14.52 6.12 12.58
N GLY A 276 13.41 6.19 13.33
CA GLY A 276 12.31 5.21 13.18
C GLY A 276 11.66 5.22 11.79
N LEU A 277 11.46 6.40 11.20
CA LEU A 277 10.94 6.53 9.84
C LEU A 277 11.94 6.00 8.81
N SER A 278 13.22 6.39 8.96
CA SER A 278 14.33 5.84 8.18
C SER A 278 14.38 4.31 8.24
N GLN A 279 14.21 3.72 9.42
CA GLN A 279 14.23 2.27 9.62
C GLN A 279 13.08 1.59 8.88
N GLY A 280 11.84 2.07 9.02
CA GLY A 280 10.71 1.50 8.30
C GLY A 280 10.86 1.58 6.77
N PHE A 281 11.40 2.69 6.25
CA PHE A 281 11.72 2.78 4.83
C PHE A 281 12.89 1.88 4.43
N HIS A 282 13.92 1.74 5.26
CA HIS A 282 15.03 0.83 5.01
C HIS A 282 14.55 -0.63 4.91
N GLU A 283 13.61 -1.03 5.78
CA GLU A 283 12.99 -2.35 5.81
C GLU A 283 12.13 -2.65 4.57
N SER A 284 11.62 -1.61 3.89
CA SER A 284 10.92 -1.78 2.60
C SER A 284 11.82 -2.25 1.46
N GLY A 285 13.15 -2.26 1.65
CA GLY A 285 14.14 -2.69 0.66
C GLY A 285 14.49 -1.62 -0.38
N VAL A 286 13.61 -0.66 -0.65
CA VAL A 286 13.76 0.32 -1.74
C VAL A 286 14.45 1.63 -1.35
N VAL A 287 14.63 1.91 -0.06
CA VAL A 287 15.20 3.18 0.44
C VAL A 287 16.55 2.98 1.13
N GLY A 288 17.51 3.83 0.77
CA GLY A 288 18.82 3.93 1.41
C GLY A 288 18.98 5.30 2.06
N THR A 289 18.74 5.38 3.37
CA THR A 289 19.02 6.60 4.15
C THR A 289 20.50 6.93 4.08
N LYS A 290 20.86 7.96 3.30
CA LYS A 290 22.25 8.35 3.04
C LYS A 290 22.61 9.66 3.72
N TYR A 291 21.69 10.60 3.77
CA TYR A 291 21.89 11.91 4.36
C TYR A 291 20.84 12.16 5.44
N VAL A 292 21.23 12.78 6.54
CA VAL A 292 20.38 12.96 7.70
C VAL A 292 20.64 14.32 8.32
N ILE A 293 19.59 15.05 8.67
CA ILE A 293 19.68 16.31 9.42
C ILE A 293 18.92 16.14 10.73
N GLU A 294 19.64 16.18 11.85
CA GLU A 294 19.07 16.03 13.19
C GLU A 294 19.75 16.97 14.19
N LEU A 295 18.98 17.65 15.03
CA LEU A 295 19.52 18.59 16.00
C LEU A 295 19.93 17.89 17.31
N ASP A 296 19.14 16.93 17.79
CA ASP A 296 19.41 16.22 19.03
C ASP A 296 20.58 15.24 18.87
N THR A 297 21.66 15.49 19.62
CA THR A 297 22.89 14.70 19.52
C THR A 297 22.70 13.24 19.92
N ALA A 298 21.82 12.92 20.87
CA ALA A 298 21.58 11.53 21.27
C ALA A 298 20.83 10.75 20.17
N ALA A 299 19.84 11.39 19.54
CA ALA A 299 19.12 10.89 18.39
C ALA A 299 20.04 10.69 17.17
N ALA A 300 20.85 11.70 16.85
CA ALA A 300 21.85 11.64 15.78
C ALA A 300 22.85 10.48 15.98
N LYS A 301 23.36 10.28 17.20
CA LYS A 301 24.23 9.15 17.55
C LYS A 301 23.54 7.80 17.40
N THR A 302 22.29 7.71 17.82
CA THR A 302 21.49 6.48 17.67
C THR A 302 21.30 6.15 16.19
N LEU A 303 20.97 7.14 15.37
CA LEU A 303 20.82 6.97 13.94
C LEU A 303 22.14 6.55 13.30
N LYS A 304 23.26 7.23 13.60
CA LYS A 304 24.59 6.87 13.07
C LYS A 304 25.01 5.44 13.46
N ARG A 305 24.61 4.96 14.65
CA ARG A 305 24.84 3.57 15.07
C ARG A 305 24.04 2.57 14.22
N ASN A 306 22.80 2.90 13.88
CA ASN A 306 21.92 2.02 13.08
C ASN A 306 22.24 2.08 11.58
N PHE A 307 22.69 3.25 11.09
CA PHE A 307 23.05 3.50 9.70
C PHE A 307 24.51 4.01 9.63
N PRO A 308 25.51 3.12 9.76
CA PRO A 308 26.92 3.52 9.82
C PRO A 308 27.38 4.24 8.55
N ASP A 309 26.78 3.95 7.40
CA ASP A 309 27.12 4.55 6.10
C ASP A 309 26.42 5.89 5.82
N ALA A 310 25.49 6.31 6.70
CA ALA A 310 24.79 7.58 6.58
C ALA A 310 25.70 8.74 7.00
N ILE A 311 25.61 9.85 6.27
CA ILE A 311 26.21 11.12 6.63
C ILE A 311 25.19 11.86 7.50
N VAL A 312 25.52 12.04 8.78
CA VAL A 312 24.65 12.66 9.77
C VAL A 312 25.13 14.08 10.03
N TYR A 313 24.35 15.04 9.58
CA TYR A 313 24.51 16.45 9.89
C TYR A 313 23.83 16.71 11.24
N ASN A 314 24.58 16.54 12.34
CA ASN A 314 24.07 16.88 13.66
C ASN A 314 24.06 18.41 13.82
N HIS A 315 23.01 19.07 13.34
CA HIS A 315 22.93 20.51 13.21
C HIS A 315 21.48 21.02 13.18
N ASP A 316 21.30 22.31 13.47
CA ASP A 316 20.02 22.99 13.23
C ASP A 316 19.73 23.09 11.73
N ALA A 317 18.53 22.66 11.32
CA ALA A 317 18.16 22.58 9.90
C ALA A 317 18.06 23.95 9.21
N ASN A 318 17.70 25.04 9.91
CA ASN A 318 17.67 26.37 9.31
C ASN A 318 19.08 26.88 9.03
N LYS A 319 19.97 26.74 10.02
CA LYS A 319 21.38 27.13 9.84
C LYS A 319 22.08 26.25 8.80
N PHE A 320 21.72 24.97 8.75
CA PHE A 320 22.21 24.06 7.71
C PHE A 320 21.72 24.51 6.33
N LEU A 321 20.44 24.84 6.18
CA LEU A 321 19.89 25.38 4.94
C LEU A 321 20.58 26.69 4.52
N GLU A 322 20.79 27.62 5.45
CA GLU A 322 21.52 28.87 5.19
C GLU A 322 22.93 28.60 4.65
N TRP A 323 23.64 27.65 5.26
CA TRP A 323 24.95 27.22 4.77
C TRP A 323 24.89 26.64 3.36
N VAL A 324 23.94 25.75 3.07
CA VAL A 324 23.77 25.14 1.74
C VAL A 324 23.45 26.21 0.68
N VAL A 325 22.56 27.16 0.99
CA VAL A 325 22.22 28.26 0.06
C VAL A 325 23.43 29.15 -0.22
N ASN A 326 24.22 29.49 0.80
CA ASN A 326 25.42 30.30 0.62
C ASN A 326 26.51 29.55 -0.16
N ASP A 327 26.61 28.24 0.02
CA ASP A 327 27.55 27.39 -0.72
C ASP A 327 27.14 27.23 -2.18
N GLU A 328 25.84 27.07 -2.49
CA GLU A 328 25.32 27.02 -3.87
C GLU A 328 25.45 28.37 -4.59
N ALA A 329 25.38 29.49 -3.86
CA ALA A 329 25.55 30.83 -4.39
C ALA A 329 27.02 31.28 -4.52
N ASP A 330 28.00 30.39 -4.30
CA ASP A 330 29.44 30.68 -4.30
C ASP A 330 29.86 31.82 -3.33
N LEU A 331 29.11 32.03 -2.25
CA LEU A 331 29.34 33.13 -1.29
C LEU A 331 30.38 32.80 -0.20
N ASN A 332 31.33 31.90 -0.46
CA ASN A 332 32.34 31.43 0.50
C ASN A 332 31.74 31.02 1.86
N ALA A 333 30.87 30.01 1.85
CA ALA A 333 30.14 29.55 3.04
C ALA A 333 31.05 28.99 4.17
N GLY A 334 32.32 28.72 3.88
CA GLY A 334 33.30 28.23 4.85
C GLY A 334 33.02 26.80 5.33
N ILE A 335 33.84 26.34 6.30
CA ILE A 335 33.65 25.04 6.95
C ILE A 335 32.68 25.23 8.12
N VAL A 336 31.59 24.47 8.12
CA VAL A 336 30.65 24.38 9.25
C VAL A 336 31.00 23.15 10.08
N TYR A 337 30.76 23.23 11.39
CA TYR A 337 31.00 22.16 12.33
C TYR A 337 29.67 21.66 12.92
N ASP A 338 29.59 20.37 13.23
CA ASP A 338 28.46 19.79 13.95
C ASP A 338 28.42 20.22 15.43
N MET A 339 27.41 19.76 16.16
CA MET A 339 27.26 20.02 17.60
C MET A 339 28.39 19.42 18.47
N GLU A 340 29.26 18.58 17.91
CA GLU A 340 30.43 17.98 18.57
C GLU A 340 31.77 18.54 18.04
N ASN A 341 31.74 19.63 17.27
CA ASN A 341 32.89 20.29 16.64
C ASN A 341 33.62 19.47 15.56
N ASN A 342 32.95 18.53 14.90
CA ASN A 342 33.49 17.87 13.71
C ASN A 342 33.11 18.65 12.45
N ALA A 343 34.03 18.79 11.50
CA ALA A 343 33.74 19.45 10.23
C ALA A 343 32.66 18.68 9.45
N LEU A 344 31.64 19.38 8.99
CA LEU A 344 30.58 18.81 8.17
C LEU A 344 31.08 18.52 6.75
N LEU A 345 30.61 17.41 6.19
CA LEU A 345 30.76 17.13 4.76
C LEU A 345 29.85 18.06 3.96
N LYS A 346 30.30 18.48 2.76
CA LYS A 346 29.47 19.27 1.84
C LYS A 346 28.20 18.50 1.48
N MET A 347 27.09 19.23 1.38
CA MET A 347 25.82 18.66 0.95
C MET A 347 25.93 18.14 -0.49
N PRO A 348 25.32 16.98 -0.82
CA PRO A 348 25.15 16.51 -2.20
C PRO A 348 24.58 17.59 -3.12
N SER A 349 24.94 17.51 -4.39
CA SER A 349 24.49 18.44 -5.42
C SER A 349 23.05 18.15 -5.83
N ARG A 350 22.42 19.11 -6.51
CA ARG A 350 21.09 18.94 -7.10
C ARG A 350 21.03 17.68 -7.98
N GLY A 351 20.07 16.79 -7.71
CA GLY A 351 19.89 15.52 -8.41
C GLY A 351 20.56 14.29 -7.77
N ASP A 352 21.45 14.48 -6.78
CA ASP A 352 22.06 13.36 -6.03
C ASP A 352 21.09 12.76 -4.99
N ILE A 353 20.08 13.53 -4.57
CA ILE A 353 19.03 13.08 -3.65
C ILE A 353 17.80 12.72 -4.46
N GLU A 354 17.41 11.45 -4.38
CA GLU A 354 16.26 10.91 -5.12
C GLU A 354 14.98 10.98 -4.29
N MET A 355 15.10 10.89 -2.97
CA MET A 355 13.98 10.92 -2.05
C MET A 355 14.24 11.78 -0.82
N ILE A 356 13.22 12.51 -0.38
CA ILE A 356 13.22 13.19 0.91
C ILE A 356 12.14 12.58 1.80
N ILE A 357 12.52 12.24 3.03
CA ILE A 357 11.61 11.92 4.12
C ILE A 357 11.71 12.97 5.21
N VAL A 358 10.58 13.34 5.81
CA VAL A 358 10.52 14.43 6.79
C VAL A 358 9.60 14.08 7.94
N GLY A 359 10.09 14.26 9.17
CA GLY A 359 9.31 14.18 10.41
C GLY A 359 9.22 15.52 11.14
N PRO A 360 8.59 16.56 10.57
CA PRO A 360 8.69 17.90 11.12
C PRO A 360 8.00 17.99 12.49
N PRO A 361 8.57 18.68 13.49
CA PRO A 361 7.99 18.74 14.81
C PRO A 361 6.67 19.53 14.79
N CYS A 362 5.56 18.86 15.09
CA CYS A 362 4.22 19.41 14.96
C CYS A 362 3.71 20.17 16.22
N GLN A 363 4.55 20.36 17.24
CA GLN A 363 4.16 20.90 18.55
C GLN A 363 3.50 22.29 18.47
N GLY A 364 3.82 23.09 17.44
CA GLY A 364 3.18 24.39 17.21
C GLY A 364 1.75 24.31 16.66
N TRP A 365 1.35 23.18 16.09
CA TRP A 365 0.07 22.96 15.42
C TRP A 365 -0.88 22.03 16.19
N SER A 366 -0.37 21.30 17.20
CA SER A 366 -1.20 20.42 18.02
C SER A 366 -2.23 21.19 18.85
N ALA A 367 -3.52 20.88 18.64
CA ALA A 367 -4.63 21.46 19.40
C ALA A 367 -4.55 21.16 20.91
N LEU A 368 -3.95 20.01 21.27
CA LEU A 368 -3.81 19.47 22.62
C LEU A 368 -2.55 19.97 23.35
N ASN A 369 -1.68 20.74 22.68
CA ASN A 369 -0.51 21.31 23.34
C ASN A 369 -0.96 22.34 24.39
N ARG A 370 -0.73 22.04 25.68
CA ARG A 370 -1.06 22.93 26.80
C ARG A 370 -0.16 24.16 26.88
N LYS A 371 0.98 24.17 26.18
CA LYS A 371 1.92 25.31 26.08
C LYS A 371 1.76 26.04 24.73
N LYS A 372 0.57 26.57 24.45
CA LYS A 372 0.34 27.45 23.30
C LYS A 372 0.98 28.82 23.56
N GLY A 373 2.25 28.97 23.22
CA GLY A 373 2.80 30.29 22.93
C GLY A 373 2.27 30.77 21.57
N GLU A 374 1.91 32.04 21.45
CA GLU A 374 1.38 32.64 20.21
C GLU A 374 2.34 32.49 19.01
N ARG A 375 3.65 32.45 19.28
CA ARG A 375 4.73 32.21 18.32
C ARG A 375 5.48 30.93 18.64
N CYS A 376 5.09 29.83 18.01
CA CYS A 376 5.88 28.61 18.04
C CYS A 376 6.74 28.54 16.78
N PHE A 377 8.04 28.84 16.88
CA PHE A 377 9.00 28.79 15.76
C PHE A 377 9.03 27.43 15.04
N LYS A 378 8.60 26.35 15.74
CA LYS A 378 8.46 25.02 15.13
C LYS A 378 7.43 24.96 13.99
N ARG A 379 6.54 25.96 13.89
CA ARG A 379 5.61 26.09 12.75
C ARG A 379 6.32 26.40 11.44
N GLU A 380 7.44 27.11 11.51
CA GLU A 380 8.20 27.59 10.35
C GLU A 380 9.11 26.51 9.78
N LEU A 381 9.38 25.43 10.52
CA LEU A 381 10.22 24.31 10.06
C LEU A 381 9.67 23.58 8.82
N ILE A 382 8.37 23.73 8.55
CA ILE A 382 7.78 23.28 7.29
C ILE A 382 8.39 24.05 6.10
N ALA A 383 8.58 25.37 6.23
CA ALA A 383 9.19 26.19 5.19
C ALA A 383 10.67 25.82 4.97
N THR A 384 11.40 25.49 6.02
CA THR A 384 12.78 24.99 5.94
C THR A 384 12.86 23.71 5.10
N TYR A 385 11.98 22.74 5.37
CA TYR A 385 11.95 21.50 4.59
C TYR A 385 11.53 21.76 3.13
N LEU A 386 10.51 22.58 2.89
CA LEU A 386 10.08 22.92 1.53
C LEU A 386 11.21 23.59 0.75
N SER A 387 11.99 24.45 1.41
CA SER A 387 13.16 25.10 0.80
C SER A 387 14.23 24.08 0.44
N LEU A 388 14.57 23.14 1.34
CA LEU A 388 15.51 22.04 1.04
C LEU A 388 15.03 21.16 -0.13
N THR A 389 13.72 20.93 -0.25
CA THR A 389 13.12 20.20 -1.38
C THR A 389 13.33 20.93 -2.70
N VAL A 390 13.15 22.26 -2.70
CA VAL A 390 13.40 23.10 -3.88
C VAL A 390 14.87 23.12 -4.25
N LEU A 391 15.82 23.10 -3.32
CA LEU A 391 17.25 23.09 -3.67
C LEU A 391 17.71 21.74 -4.24
N THR A 392 17.20 20.65 -3.68
CA THR A 392 17.68 19.29 -4.01
C THR A 392 16.96 18.65 -5.20
N PHE A 393 15.73 19.08 -5.51
CA PHE A 393 14.86 18.55 -6.58
C PHE A 393 14.74 17.00 -6.55
N PRO A 394 14.20 16.41 -5.48
CA PRO A 394 14.04 14.96 -5.39
C PRO A 394 12.98 14.45 -6.37
N VAL A 395 13.10 13.19 -6.76
CA VAL A 395 12.08 12.49 -7.56
C VAL A 395 10.85 12.17 -6.70
N ILE A 396 11.06 11.83 -5.43
CA ILE A 396 10.00 11.44 -4.50
C ILE A 396 10.07 12.27 -3.22
N LEU A 397 8.91 12.71 -2.74
CA LEU A 397 8.78 13.39 -1.46
C LEU A 397 7.75 12.70 -0.57
N LYS A 398 8.14 12.40 0.68
CA LYS A 398 7.27 11.83 1.70
C LYS A 398 7.41 12.59 3.01
N ALA A 399 6.38 13.38 3.35
CA ALA A 399 6.28 14.01 4.66
C ALA A 399 5.35 13.20 5.57
N VAL A 400 5.83 12.81 6.76
CA VAL A 400 5.04 12.14 7.78
C VAL A 400 5.00 13.04 9.01
N CYS A 401 3.82 13.56 9.32
CA CYS A 401 3.62 14.32 10.55
C CYS A 401 3.45 13.35 11.71
N VAL A 402 4.53 13.08 12.45
CA VAL A 402 4.45 12.30 13.68
C VAL A 402 3.98 13.23 14.80
N MET A 403 2.70 13.12 15.16
CA MET A 403 2.22 13.72 16.40
C MET A 403 2.79 12.92 17.57
N ALA A 404 3.89 13.41 18.15
CA ALA A 404 4.31 12.96 19.47
C ALA A 404 3.14 13.23 20.44
N GLN A 405 2.54 12.15 20.95
CA GLN A 405 1.54 12.19 22.02
C GLN A 405 2.19 12.56 23.35
#